data_AF-A0A9W9RHR7-F1
#
_entry.id   AF-A0A9W9RHR7-F1
#
_cell.length_a   1.000
_cell.length_b   1.000
_cell.length_c   1.000
_cell.angle_alpha   90.00
_cell.angle_beta   90.00
_cell.angle_gamma   90.00
#
_symmetry.space_group_name_H-M   'P 1'
#
loop_
_entity.id
_entity.type
_entity.pdbx_description
1 polymer ?
#
loop_
_entity_poly.entity_id
_entity_poly.type
_entity_poly.pdbx_seq_one_letter_code
_entity_poly.pdbx_strand_id
1 'polypeptide(L)' 'MAPRLEPSKIQLIRDMLSSNEKISHIAKTAKCSRQAVHHIPSNIEHFDNARAPPMRSGRKRLITPSMLQALCDHL' A
#
# COMPACT_ATOMS: atom_id res chain seq x y z
N MET A 1 10.80 -5.54 1.00
CA MET A 1 9.83 -4.42 1.03
C MET A 1 10.54 -3.15 0.56
N ALA A 2 9.86 -2.26 -0.16
CA ALA A 2 10.46 -0.99 -0.59
C ALA A 2 10.76 -0.08 0.63
N PRO A 3 11.87 0.68 0.61
CA PRO A 3 12.19 1.64 1.67
C PRO A 3 11.13 2.74 1.77
N ARG A 4 10.94 3.29 2.97
CA ARG A 4 9.96 4.37 3.20
C ARG A 4 10.37 5.59 2.39
N LEU A 5 9.41 6.17 1.67
CA LEU A 5 9.62 7.48 1.06
C LEU A 5 9.53 8.54 2.16
N GLU A 6 10.47 9.48 2.15
CA GLU A 6 10.44 10.62 3.06
C GLU A 6 9.17 11.48 2.84
N PRO A 7 8.59 12.05 3.91
CA PRO A 7 7.41 12.91 3.81
C PRO A 7 7.59 14.07 2.82
N SER A 8 8.79 14.65 2.76
CA SER A 8 9.15 15.71 1.81
C SER A 8 9.00 15.27 0.35
N LYS A 9 9.34 14.01 0.04
CA LYS A 9 9.17 13.45 -1.31
C LYS A 9 7.71 13.17 -1.63
N ILE A 10 6.91 12.77 -0.64
CA ILE A 10 5.47 12.56 -0.82
C ILE A 10 4.78 13.89 -1.14
N GLN A 11 5.14 14.96 -0.42
CA GLN A 11 4.65 16.31 -0.69
C GLN A 11 5.03 16.77 -2.10
N LEU A 12 6.30 16.63 -2.47
CA LEU A 12 6.79 16.96 -3.82
C LEU A 12 6.00 16.24 -4.92
N ILE A 13 5.72 14.94 -4.75
CA ILE A 13 4.94 14.17 -5.73
C ILE A 13 3.51 14.71 -5.85
N ARG A 14 2.87 15.10 -4.74
CA ARG A 14 1.52 15.69 -4.75
C ARG A 14 1.50 17.04 -5.47
N ASP A 15 2.48 17.90 -5.18
CA ASP A 15 2.56 19.23 -5.76
C ASP A 15 2.76 19.13 -7.29
N MET A 16 3.69 18.28 -7.73
CA MET A 16 3.96 18.08 -9.16
C MET A 16 2.79 17.40 -9.90
N LEU A 17 2.06 16.49 -9.26
CA LEU A 17 0.83 15.92 -9.81
C LEU A 17 -0.26 16.98 -9.97
N SER A 18 -0.38 17.90 -9.00
CA SER A 18 -1.33 19.02 -9.05
C SER A 18 -0.98 20.01 -10.16
N SER A 19 0.31 20.17 -10.48
CA SER A 19 0.80 20.94 -11.63
C SER A 19 0.70 20.18 -12.98
N ASN A 20 0.08 19.00 -13.00
CA ASN A 20 -0.14 18.19 -14.19
C ASN A 20 1.15 17.76 -14.92
N GLU A 21 2.24 17.56 -14.17
CA GLU A 21 3.52 17.15 -14.73
C GLU A 21 3.55 15.69 -15.20
N LYS A 22 4.47 15.38 -16.13
CA LYS A 22 4.66 14.01 -16.61
C LYS A 22 5.20 13.13 -15.49
N ILE A 23 4.56 11.98 -15.27
CA ILE A 23 4.95 10.95 -14.27
C ILE A 23 6.43 10.55 -14.37
N SER A 24 6.97 10.47 -15.59
CA SER A 24 8.39 10.16 -15.81
C SER A 24 9.34 11.24 -15.28
N HIS A 25 8.91 12.50 -15.29
CA HIS A 25 9.66 13.62 -14.72
C HIS A 25 9.56 13.61 -13.19
N ILE A 26 8.37 13.44 -12.65
CA ILE A 26 8.09 13.32 -11.21
C ILE A 26 8.92 12.19 -10.58
N ALA A 27 8.96 11.01 -11.22
CA ALA A 27 9.73 9.88 -10.73
C ALA A 27 11.24 10.20 -10.68
N LYS A 28 11.76 10.95 -11.67
CA LYS A 28 13.16 11.36 -11.71
C LYS A 28 13.49 12.39 -10.64
N THR A 29 12.66 13.41 -10.45
CA THR A 29 12.87 14.46 -9.44
C THR A 29 12.76 13.91 -8.03
N ALA A 30 11.73 13.11 -7.74
CA ALA A 30 11.53 12.49 -6.43
C ALA A 30 12.49 11.30 -6.16
N LYS A 31 13.27 10.89 -7.17
CA LYS A 31 14.16 9.71 -7.13
C LYS A 31 13.39 8.46 -6.68
N CYS A 32 12.25 8.19 -7.31
CA CYS A 32 11.39 7.04 -7.03
C CYS A 32 10.99 6.30 -8.32
N SER A 33 10.34 5.13 -8.18
CA SER A 33 9.84 4.40 -9.34
C SER A 33 8.56 5.06 -9.89
N ARG A 34 8.28 4.89 -11.19
CA ARG A 34 7.00 5.34 -11.77
C ARG A 34 5.79 4.73 -11.06
N GLN A 35 5.90 3.47 -10.65
CA GLN A 35 4.86 2.81 -9.85
C GLN A 35 4.60 3.53 -8.52
N ALA A 36 5.64 4.02 -7.84
CA ALA A 36 5.45 4.77 -6.60
C ALA A 36 4.63 6.04 -6.82
N VAL A 37 4.88 6.77 -7.93
CA VAL A 37 4.11 7.96 -8.29
C VAL A 37 2.62 7.65 -8.50
N HIS A 38 2.27 6.47 -9.00
CA HIS A 38 0.87 6.04 -9.12
C HIS A 38 0.26 5.58 -7.79
N HIS A 39 1.01 4.82 -6.99
CA HIS A 39 0.48 4.24 -5.76
C HIS A 39 0.34 5.24 -4.62
N ILE A 40 1.21 6.24 -4.52
CA ILE A 40 1.16 7.23 -3.44
C ILE A 40 -0.19 7.95 -3.37
N PRO A 41 -0.68 8.61 -4.45
CA PRO A 41 -1.98 9.28 -4.41
C PRO A 41 -3.12 8.30 -4.12
N SER A 42 -3.13 7.14 -4.79
CA SER A 42 -4.15 6.11 -4.55
C SER A 42 -4.16 5.63 -3.09
N ASN A 43 -3.00 5.40 -2.47
CA ASN A 43 -2.92 5.00 -1.08
C ASN A 43 -3.42 6.10 -0.14
N ILE A 44 -3.11 7.37 -0.44
CA ILE A 44 -3.58 8.51 0.35
C ILE A 44 -5.11 8.57 0.32
N GLU A 45 -5.71 8.45 -0.86
CA GLU A 45 -7.16 8.50 -1.02
C GLU A 45 -7.88 7.36 -0.29
N HIS A 46 -7.28 6.17 -0.26
CA HIS A 46 -7.94 4.98 0.31
C HIS A 46 -7.61 4.74 1.80
N PHE A 47 -6.47 5.22 2.29
CA PHE A 47 -5.95 4.88 3.61
C PHE A 47 -5.51 6.08 4.45
N ASP A 48 -5.72 7.31 3.97
CA ASP A 48 -5.20 8.56 4.56
C ASP A 48 -3.67 8.54 4.78
N ASN A 49 -2.96 7.66 4.06
CA ASN A 49 -1.54 7.41 4.23
C ASN A 49 -0.89 7.09 2.89
N ALA A 50 0.29 7.65 2.62
CA ALA A 50 1.07 7.34 1.41
C ALA A 50 1.45 5.85 1.30
N ARG A 51 1.44 5.13 2.42
CA ARG A 51 1.67 3.70 2.48
C ARG A 51 0.37 2.96 2.78
N ALA A 52 0.04 2.00 1.93
CA ALA A 52 -0.99 1.03 2.23
C ALA A 52 -0.67 0.29 3.56
N PRO A 53 -1.70 -0.03 4.37
CA PRO A 53 -1.53 -0.82 5.56
C PRO A 53 -0.86 -2.18 5.22
N PRO A 54 -0.13 -2.78 6.16
CA PRO A 54 0.50 -4.07 5.92
C PRO A 54 -0.57 -5.11 5.57
N MET A 55 -0.59 -5.50 4.31
CA MET A 55 -1.44 -6.59 3.82
C MET A 55 -1.03 -7.85 4.57
N ARG A 56 -1.92 -8.40 5.41
CA ARG A 56 -1.69 -9.71 6.02
C ARG A 56 -1.63 -10.73 4.89
N SER A 57 -0.52 -11.45 4.80
CA SER A 57 -0.33 -12.47 3.77
C SER A 57 -1.36 -13.59 3.98
N GLY A 58 -2.27 -13.73 3.03
CA GLY A 58 -3.21 -14.85 2.92
C GLY A 58 -4.48 -14.74 3.76
N ARG A 59 -5.40 -15.66 3.48
CA ARG A 59 -6.61 -15.88 4.28
C ARG A 59 -6.17 -16.33 5.67
N LYS A 60 -6.64 -15.66 6.73
CA LYS A 60 -6.51 -16.20 8.09
C LYS A 60 -7.09 -17.62 8.08
N ARG A 61 -6.25 -18.62 8.38
CA ARG A 61 -6.73 -19.99 8.62
C ARG A 61 -7.45 -19.94 9.97
N LEU A 62 -8.76 -19.79 9.91
CA LEU A 62 -9.64 -19.84 11.07
C LEU A 62 -10.26 -21.23 11.08
N ILE A 63 -10.11 -21.94 12.20
CA ILE A 63 -10.92 -23.13 12.46
C ILE A 63 -12.31 -22.59 12.78
N THR A 64 -13.30 -22.92 11.95
CA THR A 64 -14.68 -22.55 12.23
C THR A 64 -15.20 -23.40 13.39
N PRO A 65 -16.21 -22.93 14.15
CA PRO A 65 -16.84 -23.73 15.20
C PRO A 65 -17.30 -25.11 14.71
N SER A 66 -17.78 -25.21 13.47
CA SER A 66 -18.15 -26.49 12.85
C SER A 66 -16.96 -27.43 12.61
N MET A 67 -15.81 -26.90 12.16
CA MET A 67 -14.59 -27.68 12.03
C MET A 67 -14.04 -28.11 13.39
N LEU A 68 -14.17 -27.25 14.41
CA LEU A 68 -13.77 -27.55 15.77
C LEU A 68 -14.62 -28.69 16.35
N GLN A 69 -15.95 -28.64 16.14
CA GLN A 69 -16.86 -29.70 16.55
C GLN A 69 -16.52 -31.03 15.86
N ALA A 70 -16.34 -31.01 14.53
CA ALA A 70 -15.98 -32.21 13.78
C ALA A 70 -14.62 -32.81 14.21
N LEU A 71 -13.68 -31.97 14.65
CA LEU A 71 -12.41 -32.44 15.24
C LEU A 71 -12.63 -33.09 16.61
N CYS A 72 -13.49 -32.49 17.45
CA CYS A 72 -13.82 -33.03 18.76
C CYS A 72 -14.61 -34.34 18.68
N ASP A 73 -15.46 -34.52 17.65
CA ASP A 73 -16.26 -35.73 17.47
C ASP A 73 -15.43 -36.95 17.00
N HIS A 74 -14.16 -36.75 16.64
CA HIS A 74 -13.26 -37.76 16.06
C HIS A 74 -11.97 -38.01 16.87
N LEU A 75 -11.87 -37.42 18.07
CA LEU A 75 -10.78 -37.63 19.04
C LEU A 75 -11.31 -38.35 20.29
#